data_AF-A0A017HIR0-F1
#
_entry.id   AF-A0A017HIR0-F1
#
_cell.length_a   1.000
_cell.length_b   1.000
_cell.length_c   1.000
_cell.angle_alpha   90.00
_cell.angle_beta   90.00
_cell.angle_gamma   90.00
#
_symmetry.space_group_name_H-M   'P 1'
#
loop_
_entity.id
_entity.type
_entity.pdbx_description
1 polymer ?
#
loop_
_entity_poly.entity_id
_entity_poly.type
_entity_poly.pdbx_seq_one_letter_code
_entity_poly.pdbx_strand_id
1 'polypeptide(L)'
;MSAQDVADAPGFDADIAALTDLLEAEIAEIRTGDLSRVAGRLEEKSALAARLDAAGPEIGAALDDEDGDGLRARLDALAALIARDAALLERMREITAEVNRELSRLRDRHGLGGLYGADGHRSARDTLSRASMDKSV
;
A
#
# COMPACT_ATOMS: atom_id res chain seq x y z
N MET A 1 13.34 43.77 -18.65
CA MET A 1 12.75 42.84 -17.69
C MET A 1 11.28 42.75 -18.04
N SER A 2 10.92 41.71 -18.78
CA SER A 2 9.58 41.51 -19.35
C SER A 2 8.77 40.62 -18.42
N ALA A 3 7.44 40.78 -18.43
CA ALA A 3 6.44 40.14 -17.56
C ALA A 3 6.38 38.59 -17.62
N GLN A 4 7.33 37.94 -18.29
CA GLN A 4 7.43 36.49 -18.43
C GLN A 4 8.38 35.86 -17.40
N ASP A 5 9.15 36.69 -16.68
CA ASP A 5 10.07 36.29 -15.60
C ASP A 5 9.37 36.12 -14.23
N VAL A 6 8.04 36.35 -14.18
CA VAL A 6 7.23 36.26 -12.96
C VAL A 6 6.39 34.97 -12.90
N ALA A 7 6.30 34.23 -14.03
CA ALA A 7 5.63 32.93 -14.09
C ALA A 7 6.51 31.78 -13.57
N ASP A 8 7.77 32.06 -13.24
CA ASP A 8 8.69 31.12 -12.58
C ASP A 8 8.63 31.37 -11.06
N ALA A 9 7.71 30.69 -10.38
CA ALA A 9 8.02 30.14 -9.06
C ALA A 9 8.44 28.67 -9.27
N PRO A 10 9.69 28.42 -9.73
CA PRO A 10 10.04 27.18 -10.43
C PRO A 10 10.14 25.94 -9.53
N GLY A 11 10.11 26.10 -8.21
CA GLY A 11 10.35 25.01 -7.26
C GLY A 11 9.16 24.07 -7.11
N PHE A 12 7.98 24.61 -6.79
CA PHE A 12 6.83 23.78 -6.44
C PHE A 12 6.22 23.08 -7.64
N ASP A 13 6.21 23.70 -8.82
CA ASP A 13 5.67 23.09 -10.03
C ASP A 13 6.50 21.86 -10.45
N ALA A 14 7.82 21.96 -10.33
CA ALA A 14 8.73 20.84 -10.53
C ALA A 14 8.55 19.77 -9.45
N ASP A 15 8.35 20.16 -8.18
CA ASP A 15 8.10 19.21 -7.10
C ASP A 15 6.73 18.49 -7.23
N ILE A 16 5.68 19.16 -7.72
CA ILE A 16 4.38 18.54 -8.04
C ILE A 16 4.56 17.50 -9.15
N ALA A 17 5.27 17.84 -10.23
CA ALA A 17 5.54 16.93 -11.32
C ALA A 17 6.38 15.72 -10.84
N ALA A 18 7.44 15.96 -10.09
CA ALA A 18 8.29 14.91 -9.54
C ALA A 18 7.53 13.97 -8.60
N LEU A 19 6.66 14.50 -7.73
CA LEU A 19 5.83 13.68 -6.85
C LEU A 19 4.78 12.88 -7.64
N THR A 20 4.24 13.46 -8.70
CA THR A 20 3.30 12.78 -9.61
C THR A 20 3.99 11.57 -10.25
N ASP A 21 5.15 11.77 -10.88
CA ASP A 21 5.93 10.71 -11.52
C ASP A 21 6.32 9.61 -10.51
N LEU A 22 6.72 10.01 -9.31
CA LEU A 22 7.09 9.10 -8.23
C LEU A 22 5.91 8.20 -7.82
N LEU A 23 4.72 8.78 -7.64
CA LEU A 23 3.51 8.03 -7.27
C LEU A 23 3.03 7.12 -8.40
N GLU A 24 3.14 7.54 -9.66
CA GLU A 24 2.81 6.66 -10.80
C GLU A 24 3.74 5.44 -10.86
N ALA A 25 5.04 5.64 -10.62
CA ALA A 25 6.01 4.56 -10.52
C ALA A 25 5.73 3.64 -9.31
N GLU A 26 5.38 4.21 -8.15
CA GLU A 26 5.00 3.46 -6.94
C GLU A 26 3.77 2.58 -7.20
N ILE A 27 2.72 3.14 -7.81
CA ILE A 27 1.52 2.40 -8.20
C ILE A 27 1.84 1.26 -9.17
N ALA A 28 2.74 1.48 -10.14
CA ALA A 28 3.17 0.43 -11.07
C ALA A 28 3.88 -0.72 -10.34
N GLU A 29 4.74 -0.40 -9.38
CA GLU A 29 5.46 -1.40 -8.58
C GLU A 29 4.55 -2.18 -7.64
N ILE A 30 3.61 -1.52 -6.97
CA ILE A 30 2.60 -2.18 -6.13
C ILE A 30 1.81 -3.19 -6.97
N ARG A 31 1.43 -2.84 -8.21
CA ARG A 31 0.75 -3.78 -9.11
C ARG A 31 1.59 -5.00 -9.47
N THR A 32 2.91 -4.85 -9.53
CA THR A 32 3.83 -5.97 -9.79
C THR A 32 4.22 -6.73 -8.52
N GLY A 33 3.82 -6.27 -7.33
CA GLY A 33 4.17 -6.90 -6.05
C GLY A 33 5.52 -6.47 -5.47
N ASP A 34 6.20 -5.48 -6.05
CA ASP A 34 7.56 -5.07 -5.66
C ASP A 34 7.54 -4.06 -4.49
N LEU A 35 7.10 -4.54 -3.31
CA LEU A 35 7.00 -3.71 -2.10
C LEU A 35 8.35 -3.23 -1.56
N SER A 36 9.44 -3.90 -1.93
CA SER A 36 10.79 -3.48 -1.53
C SER A 36 11.21 -2.17 -2.21
N ARG A 37 10.87 -1.99 -3.49
CA ARG A 37 11.11 -0.73 -4.19
C ARG A 37 10.21 0.41 -3.69
N VAL A 38 8.95 0.10 -3.40
CA VAL A 38 8.00 1.02 -2.77
C VAL A 38 8.56 1.58 -1.46
N ALA A 39 9.05 0.71 -0.58
CA ALA A 39 9.68 1.13 0.69
C ALA A 39 10.95 1.99 0.47
N GLY A 40 11.73 1.71 -0.57
CA GLY A 40 12.93 2.47 -0.93
C GLY A 40 12.67 3.92 -1.36
N ARG A 41 11.43 4.27 -1.71
CA ARG A 41 11.03 5.63 -2.13
C ARG A 41 10.48 6.51 -1.01
N LEU A 42 10.35 5.98 0.20
CA LEU A 42 9.71 6.69 1.30
C LEU A 42 10.41 8.02 1.66
N GLU A 43 11.75 8.02 1.65
CA GLU A 43 12.55 9.22 1.96
C GLU A 43 12.36 10.31 0.91
N GLU A 44 12.41 9.94 -0.37
CA GLU A 44 12.21 10.84 -1.50
C GLU A 44 10.80 11.44 -1.50
N LYS A 45 9.77 10.59 -1.29
CA LYS A 45 8.37 11.02 -1.17
C LYS A 45 8.18 12.00 -0.02
N SER A 46 8.78 11.72 1.14
CA SER A 46 8.69 12.58 2.32
C SER A 46 9.40 13.92 2.10
N ALA A 47 10.54 13.93 1.41
CA ALA A 47 11.26 15.15 1.08
C ALA A 47 10.48 16.04 0.10
N LEU A 48 9.87 15.46 -0.94
CA LEU A 48 9.00 16.16 -1.88
C LEU A 48 7.77 16.75 -1.18
N ALA A 49 7.09 15.96 -0.35
CA ALA A 49 5.94 16.42 0.43
C ALA A 49 6.30 17.60 1.36
N ALA A 50 7.45 17.54 2.03
CA ALA A 50 7.90 18.62 2.90
C ALA A 50 8.21 19.92 2.12
N ARG A 51 8.78 19.82 0.91
CA ARG A 51 9.00 21.00 0.06
C ARG A 51 7.69 21.62 -0.44
N LEU A 52 6.73 20.78 -0.84
CA LEU A 52 5.41 21.25 -1.24
C LEU A 52 4.64 21.90 -0.09
N ASP A 53 4.73 21.35 1.12
CA ASP A 53 4.14 21.95 2.32
C ASP A 53 4.76 23.32 2.64
N ALA A 54 6.09 23.42 2.55
CA ALA A 54 6.80 24.69 2.72
C ALA A 54 6.42 25.74 1.65
N ALA A 55 6.15 25.29 0.41
CA ALA A 55 5.69 26.14 -0.68
C ALA A 55 4.18 26.46 -0.63
N GLY A 56 3.44 25.98 0.38
CA GLY A 56 1.99 26.16 0.52
C GLY A 56 1.49 27.60 0.30
N PRO A 57 2.12 28.65 0.86
CA PRO A 57 1.73 30.03 0.61
C PRO A 57 1.89 30.48 -0.85
N GLU A 58 2.95 30.02 -1.53
CA GLU A 58 3.22 30.34 -2.94
C GLU A 58 2.24 29.62 -3.86
N ILE A 59 1.96 28.34 -3.56
CA ILE A 59 0.91 27.55 -4.23
C ILE A 59 -0.45 28.24 -4.05
N GLY A 60 -0.77 28.69 -2.84
CA GLY A 60 -2.01 29.41 -2.54
C GLY A 60 -2.16 30.68 -3.38
N ALA A 61 -1.11 31.49 -3.46
CA ALA A 61 -1.11 32.70 -4.29
C ALA A 61 -1.29 32.36 -5.79
N ALA A 62 -0.58 31.35 -6.30
CA ALA A 62 -0.69 30.91 -7.70
C ALA A 62 -2.06 30.31 -8.05
N LEU A 63 -2.78 29.75 -7.08
CA LEU A 63 -4.16 29.30 -7.28
C LEU A 63 -5.12 30.47 -7.47
N ASP A 64 -4.88 31.61 -6.82
CA ASP A 64 -5.77 32.79 -6.90
C ASP A 64 -5.57 33.63 -8.18
N ASP A 65 -4.50 33.36 -8.95
CA ASP A 65 -4.22 34.01 -10.24
C ASP A 65 -5.08 33.45 -11.40
N GLU A 66 -5.13 34.19 -12.53
CA GLU A 66 -5.93 33.82 -13.73
C GLU A 66 -5.55 32.45 -14.33
N ASP A 67 -4.30 32.02 -14.15
CA ASP A 67 -3.79 30.71 -14.62
C ASP A 67 -3.96 29.57 -13.58
N GLY A 68 -4.59 29.85 -12.44
CA GLY A 68 -4.72 28.91 -11.31
C GLY A 68 -5.52 27.64 -11.64
N ASP A 69 -6.36 27.64 -12.67
CA ASP A 69 -7.14 26.47 -13.08
C ASP A 69 -6.27 25.30 -13.53
N GLY A 70 -5.15 25.57 -14.20
CA GLY A 70 -4.19 24.54 -14.59
C GLY A 70 -3.48 23.92 -13.39
N LEU A 71 -3.20 24.72 -12.36
CA LEU A 71 -2.60 24.24 -11.11
C LEU A 71 -3.62 23.43 -10.28
N ARG A 72 -4.88 23.90 -10.18
CA ARG A 72 -5.98 23.14 -9.54
C ARG A 72 -6.12 21.75 -10.14
N ALA A 73 -6.19 21.65 -11.46
CA ALA A 73 -6.32 20.36 -12.15
C ALA A 73 -5.15 19.41 -11.84
N ARG A 74 -3.92 19.93 -11.74
CA ARG A 74 -2.73 19.14 -11.38
C ARG A 74 -2.78 18.66 -9.93
N LEU A 75 -3.17 19.52 -8.99
CA LEU A 75 -3.33 19.15 -7.57
C LEU A 75 -4.45 18.12 -7.37
N ASP A 76 -5.56 18.25 -8.10
CA ASP A 76 -6.65 17.26 -8.08
C ASP A 76 -6.19 15.91 -8.62
N ALA A 77 -5.43 15.90 -9.72
CA ALA A 77 -4.83 14.68 -10.27
C ALA A 77 -3.87 14.02 -9.27
N LEU A 78 -3.03 14.81 -8.61
CA LEU A 78 -2.11 14.35 -7.57
C LEU A 78 -2.87 13.75 -6.37
N ALA A 79 -3.94 14.41 -5.90
CA ALA A 79 -4.79 13.89 -4.82
C ALA A 79 -5.43 12.54 -5.21
N ALA A 80 -5.88 12.40 -6.47
CA ALA A 80 -6.43 11.15 -6.99
C ALA A 80 -5.37 10.03 -7.02
N LEU A 81 -4.11 10.34 -7.38
CA LEU A 81 -3.01 9.38 -7.34
C LEU A 81 -2.72 8.90 -5.91
N ILE A 82 -2.63 9.82 -4.95
CA ILE A 82 -2.43 9.49 -3.53
C ILE A 82 -3.55 8.57 -3.02
N ALA A 83 -4.81 8.91 -3.32
CA ALA A 83 -5.95 8.08 -2.91
C ALA A 83 -5.90 6.67 -3.53
N ARG A 84 -5.49 6.58 -4.79
CA ARG A 84 -5.35 5.29 -5.49
C ARG A 84 -4.23 4.44 -4.90
N ASP A 85 -3.08 5.05 -4.63
CA ASP A 85 -1.92 4.39 -4.01
C ASP A 85 -2.29 3.79 -2.65
N ALA A 86 -2.92 4.59 -1.78
CA ALA A 86 -3.40 4.15 -0.48
C ALA A 86 -4.39 2.97 -0.57
N ALA A 87 -5.34 3.03 -1.52
CA ALA A 87 -6.30 1.95 -1.73
C ALA A 87 -5.63 0.64 -2.20
N LEU A 88 -4.57 0.72 -3.02
CA LEU A 88 -3.82 -0.45 -3.46
C LEU A 88 -3.03 -1.07 -2.30
N LEU A 89 -2.38 -0.24 -1.48
CA LEU A 89 -1.64 -0.72 -0.30
C LEU A 89 -2.57 -1.40 0.71
N GLU A 90 -3.75 -0.82 0.99
CA GLU A 90 -4.70 -1.44 1.91
C GLU A 90 -5.22 -2.78 1.35
N ARG A 91 -5.55 -2.84 0.05
CA ARG A 91 -5.94 -4.10 -0.58
C ARG A 91 -4.84 -5.16 -0.51
N MET A 92 -3.59 -4.77 -0.71
CA MET A 92 -2.43 -5.67 -0.60
C MET A 92 -2.29 -6.23 0.81
N ARG A 93 -2.50 -5.37 1.83
CA ARG A 93 -2.49 -5.75 3.24
C ARG A 93 -3.60 -6.75 3.56
N GLU A 94 -4.81 -6.52 3.08
CA GLU A 94 -5.94 -7.45 3.25
C GLU A 94 -5.63 -8.83 2.65
N ILE A 95 -5.16 -8.87 1.40
CA ILE A 95 -4.79 -10.11 0.70
C ILE A 95 -3.69 -10.86 1.47
N THR A 96 -2.66 -10.14 1.92
CA THR A 96 -1.55 -10.76 2.67
C THR A 96 -2.04 -11.35 3.99
N ALA A 97 -2.96 -10.67 4.68
CA ALA A 97 -3.56 -11.17 5.91
C ALA A 97 -4.41 -12.43 5.65
N GLU A 98 -5.15 -12.48 4.55
CA GLU A 98 -5.92 -13.65 4.14
C GLU A 98 -5.02 -14.85 3.84
N VAL A 99 -3.97 -14.65 3.04
CA VAL A 99 -2.98 -15.69 2.71
C VAL A 99 -2.33 -16.23 3.99
N ASN A 100 -1.94 -15.36 4.93
CA ASN A 100 -1.35 -15.81 6.19
C ASN A 100 -2.31 -16.66 7.04
N ARG A 101 -3.61 -16.30 7.08
CA ARG A 101 -4.63 -17.12 7.75
C ARG A 101 -4.83 -18.45 7.05
N GLU A 102 -4.77 -18.49 5.73
CA GLU A 102 -4.88 -19.73 4.97
C GLU A 102 -3.66 -20.64 5.17
N LEU A 103 -2.45 -20.08 5.16
CA LEU A 103 -1.22 -20.80 5.49
C LEU A 103 -1.26 -21.36 6.91
N SER A 104 -1.75 -20.57 7.88
CA SER A 104 -1.94 -21.03 9.26
C SER A 104 -2.93 -22.20 9.32
N ARG A 105 -4.08 -22.09 8.66
CA ARG A 105 -5.08 -23.17 8.57
C ARG A 105 -4.54 -24.43 7.87
N LEU A 106 -3.75 -24.28 6.81
CA LEU A 106 -3.13 -25.39 6.09
C LEU A 106 -2.10 -26.08 6.98
N ARG A 107 -1.24 -25.31 7.66
CA ARG A 107 -0.29 -25.81 8.64
C ARG A 107 -1.00 -26.50 9.81
N ASP A 108 -2.12 -26.01 10.30
CA ASP A 108 -2.81 -26.65 11.41
C ASP A 108 -3.50 -27.96 10.97
N ARG A 109 -3.94 -28.04 9.70
CA ARG A 109 -4.56 -29.24 9.11
C ARG A 109 -3.56 -30.32 8.69
N HIS A 110 -2.41 -29.90 8.13
CA HIS A 110 -1.39 -30.79 7.56
C HIS A 110 -0.10 -30.86 8.38
N GLY A 111 0.08 -29.94 9.30
CA GLY A 111 1.10 -30.04 10.34
C GLY A 111 0.75 -31.19 11.26
N LEU A 112 1.80 -31.78 11.82
CA LEU A 112 1.70 -32.91 12.72
C LEU A 112 0.75 -32.66 13.90
N GLY A 113 0.35 -31.41 14.20
CA GLY A 113 -0.68 -31.01 15.18
C GLY A 113 -2.04 -31.71 15.10
N GLY A 114 -2.45 -32.20 13.93
CA GLY A 114 -3.69 -32.99 13.77
C GLY A 114 -3.55 -34.46 14.20
N LEU A 115 -2.37 -35.04 14.02
CA LEU A 115 -2.05 -36.44 14.34
C LEU A 115 -1.26 -36.61 15.64
N TYR A 116 -0.55 -35.56 16.08
CA TYR A 116 0.37 -35.48 17.19
C TYR A 116 0.19 -34.14 17.91
N GLY A 117 0.08 -34.12 19.24
CA GLY A 117 0.09 -32.88 20.03
C GLY A 117 1.43 -32.15 19.92
N ALA A 118 1.51 -30.94 20.50
CA ALA A 118 2.73 -30.12 20.54
C ALA A 118 3.96 -30.88 21.08
N ASP A 119 3.72 -31.94 21.85
CA ASP A 119 4.73 -32.80 22.50
C ASP A 119 5.11 -34.05 21.67
N GLY A 120 4.68 -34.14 20.41
CA GLY A 120 4.99 -35.28 19.52
C GLY A 120 4.23 -36.58 19.85
N HIS A 121 3.23 -36.54 20.74
CA HIS A 121 2.40 -37.69 21.10
C HIS A 121 1.11 -37.71 20.29
N ARG A 122 0.65 -38.88 19.82
CA ARG A 122 -0.57 -38.96 19.00
C ARG A 122 -1.78 -38.32 19.70
N SER A 123 -2.48 -37.43 19.00
CA SER A 123 -3.66 -36.73 19.53
C SER A 123 -4.79 -37.72 19.78
N ALA A 124 -5.20 -37.88 21.04
CA ALA A 124 -6.28 -38.80 21.46
C ALA A 124 -7.67 -38.44 20.92
N ARG A 125 -7.82 -37.31 20.20
CA ARG A 125 -9.11 -36.89 19.62
C ARG A 125 -9.51 -37.69 18.38
N ASP A 126 -8.61 -38.44 17.76
CA ASP A 126 -8.92 -39.24 16.56
C ASP A 126 -9.33 -40.70 16.89
N THR A 127 -9.22 -41.13 18.16
CA THR A 127 -9.63 -42.49 18.56
C THR A 127 -11.11 -42.65 18.87
N LEU A 128 -11.94 -41.60 18.70
CA LEU A 128 -13.37 -41.64 19.04
C LEU A 128 -14.32 -41.93 17.86
N SER A 129 -13.82 -42.30 16.68
CA SER A 129 -14.69 -42.85 15.62
C SER A 129 -14.30 -44.28 15.24
N ARG A 130 -14.38 -45.18 16.22
CA ARG A 130 -14.64 -46.60 15.94
C ARG A 130 -15.87 -46.99 16.73
N ALA A 131 -17.01 -46.90 16.06
CA ALA A 131 -18.28 -47.45 16.52
C ALA A 131 -18.05 -48.83 17.15
N SER A 132 -18.64 -49.06 18.32
CA SER A 132 -18.64 -50.36 18.96
C SER A 132 -19.33 -51.35 18.03
N MET A 133 -18.54 -52.18 17.34
CA MET A 133 -19.07 -53.39 16.72
C MET A 133 -19.47 -54.32 17.86
N ASP A 134 -20.78 -54.32 18.14
CA ASP A 134 -21.47 -55.37 18.87
C ASP A 134 -21.11 -56.71 18.24
N LYS A 135 -20.38 -57.54 18.99
CA LYS A 135 -20.22 -58.96 18.68
C LYS A 135 -21.02 -59.75 19.71
N SER A 136 -22.29 -59.93 19.39
CA SER A 136 -23.12 -60.98 19.93
C SER A 136 -23.05 -62.18 18.97
N VAL A 137 -22.25 -63.21 19.29
CA VAL A 137 -22.51 -64.67 19.12
C VAL A 137 -21.51 -65.44 19.98
#